data_AF-A0A261D9M5-F1
#
_entry.id   AF-A0A261D9M5-F1
#
_cell.length_a   1.000
_cell.length_b   1.000
_cell.length_c   1.000
_cell.angle_alpha   90.00
_cell.angle_beta   90.00
_cell.angle_gamma   90.00
#
_symmetry.space_group_name_H-M   'P 1'
#
loop_
_entity.id
_entity.type
_entity.pdbx_description
1 polymer ?
#
loop_
_entity_poly.entity_id
_entity_poly.type
_entity_poly.pdbx_seq_one_letter_code
_entity_poly.pdbx_strand_id
1 'polypeptide(L)'
;MFGVLEVGRGIQVLYEYVKAEILESDFFALQPKDYQRLEESERDQKWYMLNPEKLNKNYIEEKAAFLVNEREKYILLRAVHFINTSTAEMPVESSFLERLLYTKKFVPSCFFSSKPKTTNNDSRIIQLHDKV
;
A
#
# COMPACT_ATOMS: atom_id res chain seq x y z
N MET A 1 -12.50 -1.80 -17.37
CA MET A 1 -12.19 -0.36 -17.46
C MET A 1 -11.47 0.00 -16.16
N PHE A 2 -10.13 0.04 -16.19
CA PHE A 2 -9.31 0.12 -14.98
C PHE A 2 -9.15 1.58 -14.56
N GLY A 3 -9.41 1.86 -13.28
CA GLY A 3 -9.29 3.21 -12.75
C GLY A 3 -7.82 3.58 -12.61
N VAL A 4 -7.30 4.43 -13.50
CA VAL A 4 -6.04 5.18 -13.30
C VAL A 4 -5.95 5.75 -11.87
N LEU A 5 -7.12 6.08 -11.30
CA LEU A 5 -7.29 6.49 -9.92
C LEU A 5 -6.82 5.47 -8.87
N GLU A 6 -7.11 4.17 -9.06
CA GLU A 6 -6.70 3.12 -8.12
C GLU A 6 -5.18 2.94 -8.12
N VAL A 7 -4.57 2.89 -9.31
CA VAL A 7 -3.11 2.77 -9.47
C VAL A 7 -2.41 3.98 -8.87
N GLY A 8 -2.91 5.19 -9.14
CA GLY A 8 -2.37 6.42 -8.55
C GLY A 8 -2.43 6.43 -7.02
N ARG A 9 -3.55 5.96 -6.43
CA ARG A 9 -3.67 5.80 -4.97
C ARG A 9 -2.71 4.77 -4.41
N GLY A 10 -2.55 3.63 -5.09
CA GLY A 10 -1.55 2.61 -4.72
C GLY A 10 -0.15 3.20 -4.71
N ILE A 11 0.24 3.93 -5.76
CA ILE A 11 1.54 4.60 -5.85
C ILE A 11 1.72 5.60 -4.71
N GLN A 12 0.70 6.40 -4.40
CA GLN A 12 0.74 7.37 -3.30
C GLN A 12 1.04 6.69 -1.95
N VAL A 13 0.43 5.55 -1.68
CA VAL A 13 0.66 4.78 -0.45
C VAL A 13 2.04 4.13 -0.43
N LEU A 14 2.51 3.61 -1.56
CA LEU A 14 3.89 3.12 -1.66
C LEU A 14 4.90 4.23 -1.32
N TYR A 15 4.65 5.46 -1.79
CA TYR A 15 5.48 6.63 -1.48
C TYR A 15 5.56 6.96 0.00
N GLU A 16 4.43 6.85 0.70
CA GLU A 16 4.33 7.31 2.08
C GLU A 16 4.88 6.26 3.05
N TYR A 17 4.63 4.97 2.80
CA TYR A 17 4.79 3.94 3.82
C TYR A 17 5.90 2.94 3.54
N VAL A 18 6.40 2.83 2.32
CA VAL A 18 7.20 1.67 1.89
C VAL A 18 8.66 2.07 1.64
N LYS A 19 9.61 1.22 2.06
CA LYS A 19 11.05 1.38 1.81
C LYS A 19 11.64 0.38 0.82
N ALA A 20 10.91 -0.66 0.45
CA ALA A 20 11.39 -1.75 -0.39
C ALA A 20 10.25 -2.31 -1.24
N GLU A 21 10.58 -2.99 -2.34
CA GLU A 21 9.57 -3.61 -3.21
C GLU A 21 8.69 -4.58 -2.43
N ILE A 22 7.37 -4.51 -2.67
CA ILE A 22 6.39 -5.40 -2.08
C ILE A 22 6.03 -6.49 -3.08
N LEU A 23 6.13 -7.73 -2.64
CA LEU A 23 5.74 -8.92 -3.38
C LEU A 23 4.45 -9.51 -2.80
N GLU A 24 3.81 -10.43 -3.53
CA GLU A 24 2.62 -11.09 -3.03
C GLU A 24 2.86 -11.88 -1.73
N SER A 25 4.05 -12.47 -1.59
CA SER A 25 4.47 -13.18 -0.38
C SER A 25 4.64 -12.30 0.85
N ASP A 26 4.69 -10.98 0.69
CA ASP A 26 4.81 -10.02 1.79
C ASP A 26 3.47 -9.71 2.46
N PHE A 27 2.37 -10.30 1.99
CA PHE A 27 1.04 -10.12 2.57
C PHE A 27 0.63 -11.34 3.41
N PHE A 28 0.61 -11.17 4.73
CA PHE A 28 0.23 -12.20 5.69
C PHE A 28 -1.27 -12.12 6.00
N ALA A 29 -2.03 -13.18 5.74
CA ALA A 29 -3.45 -13.21 6.11
C ALA A 29 -3.62 -13.07 7.63
N LEU A 30 -4.57 -12.23 8.06
CA LEU A 30 -4.90 -12.09 9.48
C LEU A 30 -5.39 -13.41 10.06
N GLN A 31 -5.03 -13.69 11.30
CA GLN A 31 -5.54 -14.85 12.03
C GLN A 31 -6.93 -14.52 12.61
N PRO A 32 -7.83 -15.51 12.80
CA PRO A 32 -9.19 -15.26 13.31
C PRO A 32 -9.26 -14.46 14.62
N LYS A 33 -8.24 -14.61 15.49
CA LYS A 33 -8.11 -13.86 16.75
C LYS A 33 -7.90 -12.35 16.54
N ASP A 34 -7.30 -11.95 15.42
CA ASP A 34 -6.96 -10.56 15.12
C ASP A 34 -8.16 -9.80 14.55
N TYR A 35 -9.13 -10.52 13.94
CA TYR A 35 -10.39 -9.94 13.43
C TYR A 35 -11.26 -9.33 14.55
N GLN A 36 -11.14 -9.81 15.78
CA GLN A 36 -11.88 -9.26 16.92
C GLN A 36 -11.53 -7.79 17.21
N ARG A 37 -10.35 -7.34 16.76
CA ARG A 37 -9.89 -5.96 16.90
C ARG A 37 -10.40 -5.03 15.79
N LEU A 38 -10.95 -5.59 14.72
CA LEU A 38 -11.60 -4.83 13.66
C LEU A 38 -13.05 -4.49 14.06
N GLU A 39 -13.55 -3.38 13.52
CA GLU A 39 -14.96 -3.04 13.60
C GLU A 39 -15.82 -4.15 12.99
N GLU A 40 -17.02 -4.38 13.53
CA GLU A 40 -17.91 -5.46 13.07
C GLU A 40 -18.16 -5.43 11.56
N SER A 41 -18.34 -4.23 10.99
CA SER A 41 -18.57 -4.04 9.55
C SER A 41 -17.38 -4.44 8.65
N GLU A 42 -16.19 -4.59 9.21
CA GLU A 42 -14.98 -4.97 8.49
C GLU A 42 -14.65 -6.46 8.66
N ARG A 43 -15.28 -7.17 9.60
CA ARG A 43 -14.93 -8.57 9.94
C ARG A 43 -15.28 -9.59 8.86
N ASP A 44 -16.19 -9.26 7.95
CA ASP A 44 -16.63 -10.15 6.86
C ASP A 44 -15.69 -10.12 5.63
N GLN A 45 -14.71 -9.21 5.62
CA GLN A 45 -13.75 -9.08 4.53
C GLN A 45 -12.47 -9.89 4.80
N LYS A 46 -11.73 -10.26 3.74
CA LYS A 46 -10.40 -10.84 3.90
C LYS A 46 -9.37 -9.74 4.13
N TRP A 47 -8.64 -9.84 5.23
CA TRP A 47 -7.59 -8.90 5.62
C TRP A 47 -6.19 -9.50 5.57
N TYR A 48 -5.25 -8.64 5.20
CA TYR A 48 -3.83 -8.94 5.08
C TYR A 48 -3.02 -7.89 5.82
N MET A 49 -2.01 -8.35 6.56
CA MET A 49 -0.97 -7.51 7.12
C MET A 49 0.22 -7.51 6.17
N LEU A 50 0.68 -6.32 5.80
CA LEU A 50 1.91 -6.18 5.03
C LEU A 50 3.13 -6.42 5.93
N ASN A 51 4.14 -7.13 5.42
CA ASN A 51 5.39 -7.40 6.10
C ASN A 51 6.03 -6.10 6.62
N PRO A 52 6.19 -5.94 7.95
CA PRO A 52 6.77 -4.73 8.54
C PRO A 52 8.17 -4.40 8.04
N GLU A 53 8.93 -5.38 7.56
CA GLU A 53 10.26 -5.17 6.98
C GLU A 53 10.23 -4.37 5.68
N LYS A 54 9.07 -4.28 5.02
CA LYS A 54 8.88 -3.45 3.81
C LYS A 54 8.51 -2.01 4.13
N LEU A 55 8.19 -1.70 5.39
CA LEU A 55 7.72 -0.40 5.82
C LEU A 55 8.86 0.52 6.26
N ASN A 56 8.66 1.83 6.08
CA ASN A 56 9.55 2.88 6.58
C ASN A 56 9.66 2.83 8.12
N LYS A 57 10.86 3.10 8.67
CA LYS A 57 11.15 2.99 10.11
C LYS A 57 10.20 3.81 10.99
N ASN A 58 9.78 4.99 10.52
CA ASN A 58 8.84 5.86 11.23
C ASN A 58 7.51 5.17 11.58
N TYR A 59 7.13 4.12 10.83
CA TYR A 59 5.90 3.36 11.08
C TYR A 59 6.08 2.23 12.09
N ILE A 60 7.28 1.64 12.18
CA ILE A 60 7.58 0.52 13.10
C ILE A 60 7.58 1.02 14.56
N GLU A 61 8.06 2.24 14.78
CA GLU A 61 8.12 2.87 16.10
C GLU A 61 6.73 3.12 16.72
N GLU A 62 5.70 3.24 15.89
CA GLU A 62 4.31 3.48 16.32
C GLU A 62 3.54 2.19 16.69
N LYS A 63 4.16 1.00 16.59
CA LYS A 63 3.51 -0.32 16.81
C LYS A 63 2.21 -0.53 16.01
N ALA A 64 2.01 0.23 14.93
CA ALA A 64 0.85 0.10 14.07
C ALA A 64 1.05 -1.07 13.08
N ALA A 65 -0.01 -1.83 12.82
CA ALA A 65 -0.03 -2.84 11.76
C ALA A 65 -0.59 -2.24 10.47
N PHE A 66 0.13 -2.43 9.35
CA PHE A 66 -0.33 -2.00 8.04
C PHE A 66 -1.29 -3.05 7.49
N LEU A 67 -2.59 -2.81 7.70
CA LEU A 67 -3.65 -3.73 7.29
C LEU A 67 -4.34 -3.24 6.03
N VAL A 68 -4.55 -4.16 5.10
CA VAL A 68 -5.28 -3.94 3.85
C VAL A 68 -6.25 -5.08 3.60
N ASN A 69 -7.38 -4.79 2.98
CA ASN A 69 -8.28 -5.83 2.48
C ASN A 69 -7.79 -6.40 1.14
N GLU A 70 -8.47 -7.43 0.64
CA GLU A 70 -8.11 -8.09 -0.63
C GLU A 70 -8.04 -7.12 -1.82
N ARG A 71 -8.99 -6.18 -1.94
CA ARG A 71 -9.00 -5.18 -3.02
C ARG A 71 -7.77 -4.28 -2.94
N GLU A 72 -7.44 -3.82 -1.76
CA GLU A 72 -6.30 -2.94 -1.48
C GLU A 72 -4.96 -3.64 -1.73
N LYS A 73 -4.83 -4.91 -1.31
CA LYS A 73 -3.70 -5.77 -1.69
C LYS A 73 -3.51 -5.77 -3.21
N TYR A 74 -4.57 -6.02 -3.99
CA TYR A 74 -4.49 -5.99 -5.46
C TYR A 74 -4.12 -4.62 -6.02
N ILE A 75 -4.54 -3.52 -5.39
CA ILE A 75 -4.17 -2.17 -5.82
C ILE A 75 -2.68 -1.92 -5.62
N LEU A 76 -2.13 -2.31 -4.47
CA LEU A 76 -0.70 -2.17 -4.18
C LEU A 76 0.15 -2.99 -5.15
N LEU A 77 -0.20 -4.27 -5.37
CA LEU A 77 0.51 -5.13 -6.32
C LEU A 77 0.47 -4.59 -7.75
N ARG A 78 -0.68 -4.03 -8.18
CA ARG A 78 -0.79 -3.38 -9.49
C ARG A 78 0.04 -2.09 -9.58
N ALA A 79 0.12 -1.32 -8.51
CA ALA A 79 0.99 -0.14 -8.44
C ALA A 79 2.48 -0.52 -8.54
N VAL A 80 2.92 -1.58 -7.85
CA VAL A 80 4.28 -2.13 -7.98
C VAL A 80 4.55 -2.56 -9.42
N HIS A 81 3.63 -3.31 -10.04
CA HIS A 81 3.77 -3.73 -11.43
C HIS A 81 3.86 -2.53 -12.40
N PHE A 82 3.03 -1.50 -12.18
CA PHE A 82 3.09 -0.26 -12.97
C PHE A 82 4.43 0.46 -12.82
N ILE A 83 4.96 0.60 -11.59
CA ILE A 83 6.27 1.20 -11.33
C ILE A 83 7.35 0.45 -12.08
N ASN A 84 7.41 -0.88 -11.95
CA ASN A 84 8.43 -1.69 -12.60
C ASN A 84 8.34 -1.60 -14.14
N THR A 85 7.12 -1.58 -14.69
CA THR A 85 6.91 -1.50 -16.14
C THR A 85 7.21 -0.11 -16.70
N SER A 86 6.77 0.96 -16.02
CA SER A 86 7.01 2.35 -16.44
C SER A 86 8.45 2.81 -16.24
N THR A 87 9.22 2.10 -15.43
CA THR A 87 10.65 2.36 -15.19
C THR A 87 11.57 1.30 -15.79
N ALA A 88 11.08 0.50 -16.74
CA ALA A 88 11.86 -0.58 -17.35
C ALA A 88 13.16 -0.10 -18.02
N GLU A 89 13.22 1.18 -18.43
CA GLU A 89 14.43 1.81 -19.00
C GLU A 89 15.50 2.17 -17.96
N MET A 90 15.16 2.17 -16.66
CA MET A 90 16.14 2.42 -15.60
C MET A 90 17.08 1.22 -15.42
N PRO A 91 18.36 1.45 -15.03
CA PRO A 91 19.32 0.39 -14.76
C PRO A 91 18.76 -0.70 -13.85
N VAL A 92 19.10 -1.97 -14.12
CA VAL A 92 18.62 -3.12 -13.33
C VAL A 92 19.00 -2.99 -11.86
N GLU A 93 20.16 -2.40 -11.58
CA GLU A 93 20.70 -2.10 -10.24
C GLU A 93 19.86 -1.05 -9.47
N SER A 94 19.00 -0.29 -10.15
CA SER A 94 18.20 0.74 -9.50
C SER A 94 17.23 0.10 -8.50
N SER A 95 17.34 0.57 -7.26
CA SER A 95 16.47 0.17 -6.17
C SER A 95 15.01 0.48 -6.45
N PHE A 96 14.12 -0.25 -5.78
CA PHE A 96 12.69 0.01 -5.88
C PHE A 96 12.33 1.45 -5.49
N LEU A 97 13.03 2.04 -4.51
CA LEU A 97 12.82 3.43 -4.11
C LEU A 97 13.16 4.42 -5.23
N GLU A 98 14.25 4.20 -5.96
CA GLU A 98 14.62 5.04 -7.09
C GLU A 98 13.59 4.91 -8.22
N ARG A 99 13.13 3.69 -8.51
CA ARG A 99 12.06 3.44 -9.50
C ARG A 99 10.75 4.10 -9.09
N LEU A 100 10.37 3.98 -7.82
CA LEU A 100 9.20 4.66 -7.26
C LEU A 100 9.34 6.17 -7.44
N LEU A 101 10.48 6.77 -7.03
CA LEU A 101 10.79 8.20 -7.19
C LEU A 101 10.71 8.66 -8.64
N TYR A 102 11.25 7.89 -9.57
CA TYR A 102 11.21 8.19 -11.00
C TYR A 102 9.78 8.13 -11.57
N THR A 103 8.94 7.23 -11.03
CA THR A 103 7.55 7.05 -11.47
C THR A 103 6.70 8.33 -11.36
N LYS A 104 7.07 9.29 -10.49
CA LYS A 104 6.43 10.63 -10.42
C LYS A 104 6.41 11.37 -11.76
N LYS A 105 7.34 11.08 -12.68
CA LYS A 105 7.35 11.68 -14.02
C LYS A 105 6.18 11.21 -14.90
N PHE A 106 5.56 10.08 -14.57
CA PHE A 106 4.50 9.45 -15.37
C PHE A 106 3.12 9.53 -14.70
N VAL A 107 3.03 10.06 -13.48
CA VAL A 107 1.80 10.14 -12.70
C VAL A 107 1.42 11.61 -12.50
N PRO A 108 0.16 12.01 -12.78
CA PRO A 108 -0.31 13.37 -12.52
C PRO A 108 -0.04 13.82 -11.07
N SER A 109 0.39 15.07 -10.90
CA SER A 109 0.74 15.62 -9.59
C SER A 109 -0.43 15.61 -8.59
N CYS A 110 -1.67 15.62 -9.08
CA CYS A 110 -2.89 15.55 -8.27
C CYS A 110 -3.01 14.24 -7.44
N PHE A 111 -2.29 13.19 -7.81
CA PHE A 111 -2.22 11.96 -7.00
C PHE A 111 -1.39 12.10 -5.73
N PHE A 112 -0.56 13.14 -5.62
CA PHE A 112 0.30 13.36 -4.46
C PHE A 112 -0.22 14.48 -3.54
N SER A 113 -1.36 15.11 -3.88
CA SER A 113 -1.95 16.21 -3.09
C SER A 113 -2.93 15.74 -2.01
N SER A 114 -3.53 14.56 -2.13
CA SER A 114 -4.38 13.96 -1.10
C SER A 114 -3.53 13.14 -0.12
N LYS A 115 -3.90 13.06 1.17
CA LYS A 115 -3.35 12.07 2.09
C LYS A 115 -4.31 10.88 2.21
N PRO A 116 -3.82 9.64 2.40
CA PRO A 116 -4.67 8.50 2.68
C PRO A 116 -5.42 8.73 4.00
N LYS A 117 -6.64 8.20 4.11
CA LYS A 117 -7.42 8.32 5.34
C LYS A 117 -6.96 7.22 6.31
N THR A 118 -6.54 7.62 7.50
CA THR A 118 -6.14 6.71 8.57
C THR A 118 -7.31 6.53 9.53
N THR A 119 -7.82 5.30 9.68
CA THR A 119 -8.96 4.99 10.57
C THR A 119 -8.55 3.94 11.60
N ASN A 120 -7.67 4.30 12.53
CA ASN A 120 -7.61 3.81 13.92
C ASN A 120 -6.35 4.32 14.62
N ASN A 121 -6.44 4.62 15.91
CA ASN A 121 -5.30 5.10 16.72
C ASN A 121 -4.40 3.97 17.24
N ASP A 122 -4.92 2.74 17.42
CA ASP A 122 -4.16 1.61 18.00
C ASP A 122 -3.62 0.63 16.95
N SER A 123 -4.05 0.75 15.69
CA SER A 123 -3.55 0.02 14.53
C SER A 123 -3.95 0.84 13.31
N ARG A 124 -3.00 1.51 12.65
CA ARG A 124 -3.31 2.35 11.49
C ARG A 124 -3.74 1.48 10.32
N ILE A 125 -5.04 1.21 10.23
CA ILE A 125 -5.69 0.67 9.03
C ILE A 125 -5.58 1.75 7.96
N ILE A 126 -4.88 1.44 6.87
CA ILE A 126 -4.77 2.35 5.73
C ILE A 126 -5.77 1.86 4.71
N GLN A 127 -6.93 2.53 4.69
CA GLN A 127 -7.97 2.27 3.70
C GLN A 127 -7.68 3.10 2.44
N LEU A 128 -7.58 2.44 1.28
CA LEU A 128 -7.30 3.09 -0.01
C LEU A 128 -8.57 3.55 -0.72
N HIS A 129 -9.75 3.21 -0.19
CA HIS A 129 -11.05 3.55 -0.77
C HIS A 129 -12.04 4.03 0.28
N ASP A 130 -12.79 5.09 -0.06
CA ASP A 130 -14.03 5.41 0.64
C ASP A 130 -15.07 4.33 0.34
N LYS A 131 -15.82 3.91 1.37
CA LYS A 131 -17.07 3.15 1.19
C LYS A 131 -18.01 4.03 0.36
N VAL A 132 -18.36 3.58 -0.84
CA VAL A 132 -19.49 4.14 -1.61
C VAL A 132 -20.77 3.62 -0.97
#